data_AF-A0A2E8E6K4-F1
#
_entry.id   AF-A0A2E8E6K4-F1
#
_cell.length_a   1.000
_cell.length_b   1.000
_cell.length_c   1.000
_cell.angle_alpha   90.00
_cell.angle_beta   90.00
_cell.angle_gamma   90.00
#
_symmetry.space_group_name_H-M   'P 1'
#
loop_
_entity.id
_entity.type
_entity.pdbx_description
1 polymer ?
#
loop_
_entity_poly.entity_id
_entity_poly.type
_entity_poly.pdbx_seq_one_letter_code
_entity_poly.pdbx_strand_id
1 'polypeptide(L)'
;MYDAIVTASTALENLDARRILVLATDGDDNGSENSWRDALERASSAKVAIYIVSFENRYFDGVSQRRTREDSNLKALAVDTAGCYVRLGSTDELGSTLERIRAELDGADASGSLC
;
A
#
# COMPACT_ATOMS: atom_id res chain seq x y z
N MET A 1 -1.62 11.36 -0.60
CA MET A 1 -1.76 9.91 -0.29
C MET A 1 -1.62 9.63 1.21
N TYR A 2 -0.60 10.17 1.87
CA TYR A 2 -0.39 9.94 3.31
C TYR A 2 -1.57 10.37 4.18
N ASP A 3 -2.28 11.44 3.82
CA ASP A 3 -3.51 11.88 4.50
C ASP A 3 -4.60 10.80 4.51
N ALA A 4 -4.71 10.02 3.42
CA ALA A 4 -5.68 8.94 3.34
C ALA A 4 -5.33 7.79 4.30
N ILE A 5 -4.04 7.48 4.46
CA ILE A 5 -3.55 6.47 5.41
C ILE A 5 -3.86 6.91 6.84
N VAL A 6 -3.56 8.18 7.18
CA VAL A 6 -3.84 8.74 8.51
C VAL A 6 -5.35 8.72 8.80
N THR A 7 -6.16 9.17 7.85
CA THR A 7 -7.62 9.20 7.96
C THR A 7 -8.21 7.81 8.14
N ALA A 8 -7.82 6.85 7.30
CA ALA A 8 -8.29 5.47 7.39
C ALA A 8 -7.86 4.82 8.71
N SER A 9 -6.60 5.01 9.13
CA SER A 9 -6.10 4.47 10.39
C SER A 9 -6.86 5.03 11.60
N THR A 10 -7.24 6.31 11.55
CA THR A 10 -8.13 6.92 12.55
C THR A 10 -9.46 6.20 12.65
N ALA A 11 -10.10 5.97 11.50
CA ALA A 11 -11.42 5.37 11.46
C ALA A 11 -11.42 3.92 11.98
N LEU A 12 -10.30 3.20 11.83
CA LEU A 12 -10.14 1.81 12.26
C LEU A 12 -9.71 1.66 13.73
N GLU A 13 -9.22 2.72 14.38
CA GLU A 13 -8.54 2.68 15.68
C GLU A 13 -9.38 2.09 16.82
N ASN A 14 -10.71 2.23 16.76
CA ASN A 14 -11.63 1.77 17.81
C ASN A 14 -12.33 0.44 17.48
N LEU A 15 -11.98 -0.22 16.38
CA LEU A 15 -12.58 -1.50 16.01
C LEU A 15 -11.89 -2.66 16.74
N ASP A 16 -12.66 -3.48 17.44
CA ASP A 16 -12.15 -4.70 18.10
C ASP A 16 -12.09 -5.87 17.11
N ALA A 17 -11.27 -5.71 16.07
CA ALA A 17 -11.07 -6.67 14.98
C ALA A 17 -9.69 -6.48 14.36
N ARG A 18 -9.27 -7.41 13.50
CA ARG A 18 -8.07 -7.26 12.65
C ARG A 18 -8.29 -6.07 11.70
N ARG A 19 -7.36 -5.10 11.71
CA ARG A 19 -7.46 -3.87 10.92
C ARG A 19 -6.47 -3.94 9.77
N ILE A 20 -6.98 -3.87 8.55
CA ILE A 20 -6.19 -3.98 7.33
C ILE A 20 -6.59 -2.82 6.41
N LEU A 21 -5.59 -2.17 5.83
CA LEU A 21 -5.75 -1.16 4.79
C LEU A 21 -5.11 -1.67 3.50
N VAL A 22 -5.88 -1.78 2.43
CA VAL A 22 -5.34 -2.02 1.09
C VAL A 22 -5.29 -0.70 0.32
N LEU A 23 -4.09 -0.27 -0.04
CA LEU A 23 -3.83 0.99 -0.72
C LEU A 23 -3.39 0.72 -2.17
N ALA A 24 -4.24 1.07 -3.14
CA ALA A 24 -3.87 1.04 -4.55
C ALA A 24 -3.45 2.45 -5.01
N THR A 25 -2.24 2.61 -5.57
CA THR A 25 -1.67 3.93 -5.91
C THR A 25 -0.69 3.84 -7.08
N ASP A 26 -0.56 4.89 -7.89
CA ASP A 26 0.51 5.02 -8.89
C ASP A 26 1.81 5.61 -8.32
N GLY A 27 1.80 5.96 -7.03
CA GLY A 27 2.96 6.46 -6.29
C GLY A 27 3.23 7.96 -6.48
N ASP A 28 2.36 8.69 -7.17
CA ASP A 28 2.50 10.13 -7.32
C ASP A 28 1.75 10.85 -6.18
N ASP A 29 2.50 11.38 -5.21
CA ASP A 29 1.94 12.15 -4.10
C ASP A 29 2.65 13.50 -4.00
N ASN A 30 2.00 14.55 -4.52
CA ASN A 30 2.63 15.86 -4.68
C ASN A 30 2.00 16.98 -3.82
N GLY A 31 1.24 16.63 -2.76
CA GLY A 31 0.56 17.65 -1.96
C GLY A 31 -0.13 17.22 -0.65
N SER A 32 0.33 16.15 0.01
CA SER A 32 -0.24 15.76 1.31
C SER A 32 0.14 16.73 2.45
N GLU A 33 -0.77 16.93 3.40
CA GLU A 33 -0.46 17.65 4.65
C GLU A 33 0.37 16.80 5.61
N ASN A 34 0.09 15.49 5.66
CA ASN A 34 0.84 14.52 6.44
C ASN A 34 2.03 13.95 5.65
N SER A 35 3.10 13.65 6.37
CA SER A 35 4.28 12.98 5.83
C SER A 35 4.16 11.45 5.91
N TRP A 36 5.09 10.75 5.26
CA TRP A 36 5.20 9.30 5.37
C TRP A 36 5.40 8.82 6.81
N ARG A 37 6.10 9.61 7.65
CA ARG A 37 6.33 9.27 9.06
C ARG A 37 5.06 9.36 9.88
N ASP A 38 4.25 10.40 9.64
CA ASP A 38 2.97 10.58 10.31
C ASP A 38 2.01 9.43 9.96
N ALA A 39 2.01 9.03 8.69
CA ALA A 39 1.24 7.87 8.23
C ALA A 39 1.71 6.56 8.90
N LEU A 40 3.02 6.31 8.98
CA LEU A 40 3.58 5.12 9.63
C LEU A 40 3.27 5.10 11.14
N GLU A 41 3.52 6.21 11.83
CA GLU A 41 3.25 6.34 13.27
C GLU A 41 1.77 6.08 13.56
N ARG A 42 0.89 6.69 12.76
CA ARG A 42 -0.54 6.53 12.95
C ARG A 42 -1.01 5.11 12.70
N ALA A 43 -0.58 4.50 11.59
CA ALA A 43 -0.94 3.13 11.26
C ALA A 43 -0.44 2.15 12.32
N SER A 44 0.79 2.34 12.81
CA SER A 44 1.39 1.51 13.86
C SER A 44 0.64 1.63 15.18
N SER A 45 0.30 2.86 15.59
CA SER A 45 -0.48 3.12 16.81
C SER A 45 -1.87 2.46 16.73
N ALA A 46 -2.53 2.61 15.58
CA ALA A 46 -3.83 2.01 15.32
C ALA A 46 -3.76 0.50 15.01
N LYS A 47 -2.56 -0.12 15.02
CA LYS A 47 -2.33 -1.53 14.69
C LYS A 47 -2.97 -1.95 13.35
N VAL A 48 -2.85 -1.10 12.35
CA VAL A 48 -3.37 -1.32 10.99
C VAL A 48 -2.27 -1.91 10.13
N ALA A 49 -2.50 -3.10 9.57
CA ALA A 49 -1.60 -3.68 8.57
C ALA A 49 -1.86 -3.08 7.19
N ILE A 50 -0.82 -2.58 6.52
CA ILE A 50 -0.98 -1.87 5.25
C ILE A 50 -0.44 -2.71 4.08
N TYR A 51 -1.34 -3.06 3.17
CA TYR A 51 -1.04 -3.72 1.91
C TYR A 51 -1.05 -2.68 0.79
N ILE A 52 0.11 -2.41 0.18
CA ILE A 52 0.25 -1.41 -0.87
C ILE A 52 0.36 -2.10 -2.22
N VAL A 53 -0.51 -1.73 -3.14
CA VAL A 53 -0.50 -2.14 -4.54
C VAL A 53 -0.12 -0.93 -5.38
N SER A 54 1.10 -0.92 -5.89
CA SER A 54 1.65 0.18 -6.67
C SER A 54 1.65 -0.15 -8.17
N PHE A 55 1.28 0.80 -9.03
CA PHE A 55 1.31 0.60 -10.49
C PHE A 55 2.61 1.14 -11.11
N GLU A 56 3.24 0.36 -12.00
CA GLU A 56 4.35 0.86 -12.82
C GLU A 56 3.82 1.88 -13.81
N ASN A 57 4.08 3.18 -13.58
CA ASN A 57 3.82 4.19 -14.59
C ASN A 57 5.04 4.32 -15.52
N ARG A 58 4.81 4.14 -16.82
CA ARG A 58 5.78 4.49 -17.86
C ARG A 58 5.35 5.84 -18.44
N TYR A 59 6.04 6.89 -18.02
CA TYR A 59 5.74 8.24 -18.50
C TYR A 59 6.89 8.75 -19.38
N PHE A 60 6.54 9.50 -20.41
CA PHE A 60 7.50 10.15 -21.29
C PHE A 60 7.80 11.54 -20.74
N ASP A 61 9.04 11.79 -20.30
CA ASP A 61 9.44 13.08 -19.70
C ASP A 61 9.76 14.17 -20.75
N GLY A 62 9.46 13.91 -22.03
CA GLY A 62 9.82 14.77 -23.15
C GLY A 62 11.17 14.45 -23.79
N VAL A 63 12.03 13.65 -23.14
CA VAL A 63 13.36 13.26 -23.63
C VAL A 63 13.52 11.74 -23.67
N SER A 64 12.94 11.01 -22.74
CA SER A 64 13.03 9.54 -22.66
C SER A 64 11.83 8.92 -21.96
N GLN A 65 11.58 7.63 -22.24
CA GLN A 65 10.66 6.81 -21.46
C GLN A 65 11.25 6.62 -20.06
N ARG A 66 10.60 7.17 -19.03
CA ARG A 66 10.95 6.97 -17.62
C ARG A 66 10.02 5.95 -17.00
N ARG A 67 10.57 5.12 -16.12
CA ARG A 67 9.81 4.27 -15.20
C ARG A 67 9.71 4.97 -13.87
N THR A 68 8.51 4.99 -13.27
CA THR A 68 8.34 5.41 -11.88
C THR A 68 9.31 4.64 -11.00
N ARG A 69 10.13 5.39 -10.25
CA ARG A 69 11.09 4.82 -9.33
C ARG A 69 10.34 4.12 -8.21
N GLU A 70 10.90 3.02 -7.72
CA GLU A 70 10.39 2.39 -6.51
C GLU A 70 10.37 3.40 -5.37
N ASP A 71 9.19 3.62 -4.79
CA ASP A 71 9.09 4.46 -3.60
C ASP A 71 9.49 3.62 -2.37
N SER A 72 10.73 3.85 -1.91
CA SER A 72 11.30 3.19 -0.75
C SER A 72 10.48 3.43 0.52
N ASN A 73 9.77 4.56 0.61
CA ASN A 73 8.97 4.89 1.79
C ASN A 73 7.70 4.03 1.82
N LEU A 74 7.09 3.74 0.68
CA LEU A 74 5.91 2.88 0.61
C LEU A 74 6.25 1.44 0.95
N LYS A 75 7.37 0.95 0.41
CA LYS A 75 7.86 -0.38 0.78
C LYS A 75 8.12 -0.49 2.28
N ALA A 76 8.79 0.50 2.87
CA ALA A 76 9.04 0.53 4.31
C ALA A 76 7.73 0.59 5.12
N LEU A 77 6.80 1.45 4.73
CA LEU A 77 5.51 1.61 5.41
C LEU A 77 4.67 0.32 5.42
N ALA A 78 4.68 -0.45 4.32
CA ALA A 78 4.01 -1.74 4.27
C ALA A 78 4.69 -2.78 5.19
N VAL A 79 6.02 -2.89 5.13
CA VAL A 79 6.79 -3.87 5.93
C VAL A 79 6.69 -3.56 7.43
N ASP A 80 6.87 -2.30 7.82
CA ASP A 80 6.90 -1.88 9.22
C ASP A 80 5.52 -1.98 9.90
N THR A 81 4.43 -2.04 9.11
CA THR A 81 3.07 -2.26 9.61
C THR A 81 2.61 -3.72 9.51
N ALA A 82 3.52 -4.66 9.22
CA ALA A 82 3.21 -6.08 9.02
C ALA A 82 2.21 -6.36 7.88
N GLY A 83 2.23 -5.52 6.84
CA GLY A 83 1.55 -5.76 5.58
C GLY A 83 2.52 -6.13 4.47
N CYS A 84 2.17 -5.80 3.22
CA CYS A 84 2.94 -6.20 2.04
C CYS A 84 2.94 -5.12 0.95
N TYR A 85 4.05 -4.98 0.22
CA TYR A 85 4.15 -4.11 -0.95
C TYR A 85 4.22 -4.96 -2.22
N VAL A 86 3.26 -4.76 -3.11
CA VAL A 86 3.19 -5.39 -4.43
C VAL A 86 3.26 -4.30 -5.49
N ARG A 87 4.08 -4.54 -6.53
CA ARG A 87 4.07 -3.70 -7.73
C ARG A 87 3.43 -4.45 -8.89
N LEU A 88 2.49 -3.81 -9.56
CA LEU A 88 1.83 -4.30 -10.76
C LEU A 88 2.34 -3.58 -12.00
N GLY A 89 2.40 -4.31 -13.12
CA GLY A 89 2.77 -3.74 -14.41
C GLY A 89 1.59 -3.05 -15.11
N SER A 90 0.36 -3.48 -14.81
CA SER A 90 -0.89 -2.90 -15.32
C SER A 90 -1.99 -2.90 -14.25
N THR A 91 -3.01 -2.05 -14.42
CA THR A 91 -4.24 -2.06 -13.62
C THR A 91 -5.08 -3.32 -13.81
N ASP A 92 -4.92 -4.04 -14.94
CA ASP A 92 -5.63 -5.30 -15.20
C ASP A 92 -5.27 -6.41 -14.18
N GLU A 93 -4.08 -6.32 -13.59
CA GLU A 93 -3.59 -7.29 -12.60
C GLU A 93 -4.17 -7.04 -11.19
N LEU A 94 -4.83 -5.89 -10.97
CA LEU A 94 -5.34 -5.48 -9.67
C LEU A 94 -6.35 -6.47 -9.11
N GLY A 95 -7.31 -6.92 -9.93
CA GLY A 95 -8.34 -7.86 -9.49
C GLY A 95 -7.74 -9.15 -8.93
N SER A 96 -6.85 -9.78 -9.68
CA SER A 96 -6.15 -10.99 -9.24
C SER A 96 -5.28 -10.78 -8.00
N THR A 97 -4.68 -9.59 -7.85
CA THR A 97 -3.87 -9.23 -6.68
C THR A 97 -4.74 -9.09 -5.43
N LEU A 98 -5.90 -8.44 -5.56
CA LEU A 98 -6.86 -8.32 -4.46
C LEU A 98 -7.40 -9.68 -4.02
N GLU A 99 -7.64 -10.60 -4.95
CA GLU A 99 -8.04 -11.98 -4.62
C GLU A 99 -6.94 -12.72 -3.85
N ARG A 100 -5.67 -12.55 -4.23
CA ARG A 100 -4.53 -13.13 -3.49
C ARG A 100 -4.40 -12.54 -2.09
N ILE A 101 -4.53 -11.22 -1.95
CA ILE A 101 -4.56 -10.55 -0.64
C ILE A 101 -5.71 -11.13 0.20
N ARG A 102 -6.91 -11.24 -0.36
CA ARG A 102 -8.05 -11.82 0.34
C ARG A 102 -7.78 -13.25 0.81
N ALA A 103 -7.24 -14.11 -0.06
CA ALA A 103 -6.91 -15.49 0.30
C ALA A 103 -5.89 -15.56 1.45
N GLU A 104 -4.88 -14.71 1.45
CA GLU A 104 -3.89 -14.58 2.54
C GLU A 104 -4.57 -14.15 3.85
N LEU A 105 -5.50 -13.20 3.79
CA LEU A 105 -6.24 -12.72 4.95
C LEU A 105 -7.20 -13.77 5.51
N ASP A 106 -7.81 -14.59 4.64
CA ASP A 106 -8.72 -15.68 5.00
C ASP A 106 -7.98 -16.94 5.50
N GLY A 107 -6.64 -17.01 5.36
CA GLY A 107 -5.81 -18.13 5.83
C GLY A 107 -5.83 -19.36 4.90
N ALA A 108 -6.39 -19.23 3.69
CA ALA A 108 -6.43 -20.27 2.68
C ALA A 108 -5.14 -20.24 1.82
N ASP A 109 -4.20 -21.11 2.16
CA ASP A 109 -2.98 -21.46 1.40
C ASP A 109 -1.89 -20.38 1.20
N ALA A 110 -0.93 -20.40 2.12
CA ALA A 110 0.39 -19.76 2.03
C ALA A 110 1.38 -20.54 1.11
N SER A 111 0.96 -21.01 -0.07
CA SER A 111 1.90 -21.64 -1.03
C SER A 111 2.57 -20.62 -1.98
N GLY A 112 2.15 -19.37 -1.93
CA GLY A 112 2.83 -18.26 -2.58
C GLY A 112 2.60 -17.02 -1.74
N SER A 113 3.43 -16.81 -0.72
CA SER A 113 3.32 -15.62 0.10
C SER A 113 3.42 -14.39 -0.81
N LEU A 114 2.48 -13.46 -0.63
CA LEU A 114 2.36 -12.24 -1.46
C LEU A 114 3.64 -11.39 -1.33
N CYS A 115 4.22 -11.45 -0.14
CA CYS A 115 5.56 -11.09 0.29
C CYS A 115 6.19 -12.33 0.95
#